data_AF-A0AA36IFT7-F1
#
_entry.id   AF-A0AA36IFT7-F1
#
_cell.length_a   1.000
_cell.length_b   1.000
_cell.length_c   1.000
_cell.angle_alpha   90.00
_cell.angle_beta   90.00
_cell.angle_gamma   90.00
#
_symmetry.space_group_name_H-M   'P 1'
#
loop_
_entity.id
_entity.type
_entity.pdbx_description
1 polymer ?
#
loop_
_entity_poly.entity_id
_entity_poly.type
_entity_poly.pdbx_seq_one_letter_code
_entity_poly.pdbx_strand_id
1 'polypeptide(L)'
;MSFFDQLRNTAQEAQETQRAQEMAAVQRFIKFWVKKFQNECAAAARRGGTRASKKLRQKDIPHGEYYNMDRDAVAQELAESLRNLGAQVQVDACWPGVADITAEWGQAPTSPPEAKATTGHVGSCPICMETRPVVALVPCGHTVCGTCCRSHDLRQCPLCRRQVTTATEGLFV
;
A
#
# COMPACT_ATOMS: atom_id res chain seq x y z
N MET A 1 -30.74 15.90 -36.87
CA MET A 1 -30.35 15.83 -35.45
C MET A 1 -31.19 16.81 -34.67
N SER A 2 -31.74 16.42 -33.51
CA SER A 2 -32.52 17.31 -32.65
C SER A 2 -31.59 18.21 -31.81
N PHE A 3 -32.08 19.40 -31.43
CA PHE A 3 -31.39 20.29 -30.48
C PHE A 3 -31.05 19.59 -29.15
N PHE A 4 -31.93 18.70 -28.67
CA PHE A 4 -31.68 17.90 -27.48
C PHE A 4 -30.55 16.87 -27.65
N ASP A 5 -30.40 16.30 -28.86
CA ASP A 5 -29.28 15.40 -29.16
C ASP A 5 -27.96 16.18 -29.16
N GLN A 6 -27.96 17.40 -29.69
CA GLN A 6 -26.79 18.26 -29.70
C GLN A 6 -26.35 18.64 -28.28
N LEU A 7 -27.29 19.02 -27.39
CA LEU A 7 -26.98 19.30 -25.99
C LEU A 7 -26.45 18.07 -25.24
N ARG A 8 -27.02 16.88 -25.50
CA ARG A 8 -26.55 15.63 -24.88
C ARG A 8 -25.13 15.29 -25.31
N ASN A 9 -24.83 15.41 -26.60
CA ASN A 9 -23.49 15.14 -27.13
C ASN A 9 -22.45 16.10 -26.54
N THR A 10 -22.74 17.40 -26.50
CA THR A 10 -21.83 18.39 -25.90
C THR A 10 -21.59 18.13 -24.41
N ALA A 11 -22.62 17.71 -23.66
CA ALA A 11 -22.47 17.35 -22.26
C ALA A 11 -21.58 16.09 -22.08
N GLN A 12 -21.72 15.09 -22.95
CA GLN A 12 -20.88 13.90 -22.94
C GLN A 12 -19.42 14.23 -23.30
N GLU A 13 -19.18 15.00 -24.36
CA GLU A 13 -17.85 15.45 -24.78
C GLU A 13 -17.13 16.24 -23.66
N ALA A 14 -17.86 17.12 -22.97
CA ALA A 14 -17.32 17.86 -21.82
C ALA A 14 -16.91 16.93 -20.68
N GLN A 15 -17.75 15.92 -20.37
CA GLN A 15 -17.48 14.94 -19.32
C GLN A 15 -16.28 14.03 -19.67
N GLU A 16 -16.19 13.59 -20.92
CA GLU A 16 -15.05 12.79 -21.41
C GLU A 16 -13.75 13.59 -21.37
N THR A 17 -13.80 14.86 -21.78
CA THR A 17 -12.65 15.77 -21.71
C THR A 17 -12.19 15.96 -20.27
N GLN A 18 -13.12 16.17 -19.33
CA GLN A 18 -12.78 16.31 -17.92
C GLN A 18 -12.12 15.03 -17.37
N ARG A 19 -12.69 13.86 -17.63
CA ARG A 19 -12.09 12.57 -17.22
C ARG A 19 -10.71 12.34 -17.82
N ALA A 20 -10.52 12.71 -19.09
CA ALA A 20 -9.22 12.61 -19.74
C ALA A 20 -8.18 13.55 -19.11
N GLN A 21 -8.59 14.77 -18.74
CA GLN A 21 -7.73 15.71 -18.02
C GLN A 21 -7.33 15.20 -16.63
N GLU A 22 -8.30 14.67 -15.87
CA GLU A 22 -8.06 14.05 -14.56
C GLU A 22 -7.06 12.89 -14.69
N MET A 23 -7.29 11.96 -15.63
CA MET A 23 -6.39 10.82 -15.86
C MET A 23 -4.97 11.27 -16.30
N ALA A 24 -4.87 12.29 -17.16
CA ALA A 24 -3.59 12.85 -17.55
C ALA A 24 -2.85 13.51 -16.36
N ALA A 25 -3.58 14.08 -15.41
CA ALA A 25 -3.03 14.62 -14.18
C ALA A 25 -2.42 13.49 -13.32
N VAL A 26 -3.17 12.40 -13.09
CA VAL A 26 -2.69 11.18 -12.41
C VAL A 26 -1.42 10.64 -13.04
N GLN A 27 -1.39 10.47 -14.35
CA GLN A 27 -0.23 9.95 -15.05
C GLN A 27 1.01 10.86 -14.92
N ARG A 28 0.82 12.19 -14.95
CA ARG A 28 1.93 13.14 -14.72
C ARG A 28 2.51 12.98 -13.32
N PHE A 29 1.65 12.85 -12.32
CA PHE A 29 2.05 12.64 -10.94
C PHE A 29 2.83 11.33 -10.74
N ILE A 30 2.32 10.22 -11.28
CA ILE A 30 2.97 8.91 -11.22
C ILE A 30 4.34 8.97 -11.89
N LYS A 31 4.43 9.52 -13.11
CA LYS A 31 5.71 9.69 -13.83
C LYS A 31 6.73 10.49 -13.04
N PHE A 32 6.30 11.58 -12.41
CA PHE A 32 7.16 12.38 -11.54
C PHE A 32 7.72 11.55 -10.38
N TRP A 33 6.86 10.77 -9.71
CA TRP A 33 7.26 9.94 -8.57
C TRP A 33 8.16 8.78 -8.95
N VAL A 34 7.85 8.09 -10.04
CA VAL A 34 8.69 7.03 -10.60
C VAL A 34 10.10 7.55 -10.86
N LYS A 35 10.23 8.68 -11.57
CA LYS A 35 11.53 9.30 -11.87
C LYS A 35 12.28 9.69 -10.60
N LYS A 36 11.57 10.28 -9.62
CA LYS A 36 12.16 10.66 -8.33
C LYS A 36 12.70 9.43 -7.57
N PHE A 37 11.94 8.35 -7.55
CA PHE A 37 12.33 7.10 -6.89
C PHE A 37 13.49 6.40 -7.60
N GLN A 38 13.50 6.39 -8.94
CA GLN A 38 14.62 5.91 -9.75
C GLN A 38 15.94 6.61 -9.40
N ASN A 39 15.89 7.94 -9.24
CA ASN A 39 17.06 8.72 -8.84
C ASN A 39 17.57 8.35 -7.43
N GLU A 40 16.66 8.05 -6.50
CA GLU A 40 17.01 7.58 -5.16
C GLU A 40 17.67 6.20 -5.20
N CYS A 41 17.13 5.28 -6.01
CA CYS A 41 17.73 3.96 -6.23
C CYS A 41 19.15 4.11 -6.80
N ALA A 42 19.33 4.93 -7.84
CA ALA A 42 20.63 5.21 -8.43
C ALA A 42 21.60 5.86 -7.41
N ALA A 43 21.12 6.76 -6.57
CA ALA A 43 21.93 7.39 -5.51
C ALA A 43 22.31 6.41 -4.39
N ALA A 44 21.42 5.49 -4.02
CA ALA A 44 21.73 4.42 -3.07
C ALA A 44 22.74 3.42 -3.65
N ALA A 45 22.56 3.01 -4.91
CA ALA A 45 23.50 2.12 -5.60
C ALA A 45 24.90 2.73 -5.71
N ARG A 46 25.01 4.03 -6.03
CA ARG A 46 26.31 4.76 -6.04
C ARG A 46 27.00 4.78 -4.67
N ARG A 47 26.24 4.65 -3.58
CA ARG A 47 26.76 4.56 -2.21
C ARG A 47 27.06 3.12 -1.79
N GLY A 48 26.94 2.14 -2.68
CA GLY A 48 27.08 0.72 -2.37
C GLY A 48 25.89 0.12 -1.63
N GLY A 49 24.76 0.83 -1.56
CA GLY A 49 23.53 0.32 -0.96
C GLY A 49 22.80 -0.64 -1.89
N THR A 50 22.12 -1.63 -1.30
CA THR A 50 21.29 -2.64 -1.99
C THR A 50 19.79 -2.39 -1.84
N ARG A 51 19.41 -1.29 -1.17
CA ARG A 51 18.02 -0.94 -0.85
C ARG A 51 17.79 0.57 -0.90
N ALA A 52 16.63 0.97 -1.41
CA ALA A 52 16.08 2.32 -1.22
C ALA A 52 14.63 2.24 -0.76
N SER A 53 14.22 3.19 0.08
CA SER A 53 12.82 3.38 0.46
C SER A 53 12.43 4.85 0.37
N LYS A 54 11.17 5.09 -0.01
CA LYS A 54 10.63 6.45 -0.14
C LYS A 54 9.15 6.44 0.21
N LYS A 55 8.79 7.25 1.20
CA LYS A 55 7.41 7.44 1.62
C LYS A 55 6.73 8.53 0.79
N LEU A 56 5.62 8.18 0.16
CA LEU A 56 4.68 9.09 -0.47
C LEU A 56 3.76 9.69 0.60
N ARG A 57 3.99 10.95 0.96
CA ARG A 57 3.15 11.62 1.96
C ARG A 57 2.00 12.32 1.27
N GLN A 58 0.90 12.50 1.98
CA GLN A 58 -0.29 13.18 1.45
C GLN A 58 0.01 14.60 0.95
N LYS A 59 0.92 15.32 1.61
CA LYS A 59 1.40 16.65 1.18
C LYS A 59 2.13 16.66 -0.17
N ASP A 60 2.62 15.51 -0.62
CA ASP A 60 3.31 15.39 -1.89
C ASP A 60 2.31 15.20 -3.04
N ILE A 61 1.03 14.90 -2.74
CA ILE A 61 -0.06 14.88 -3.71
C ILE A 61 -0.49 16.34 -3.97
N PRO A 62 -0.61 16.77 -5.24
CA PRO A 62 -1.15 18.08 -5.57
C PRO A 62 -2.54 18.28 -4.94
N HIS A 63 -2.68 19.28 -4.07
CA HIS A 63 -3.97 19.66 -3.50
C HIS A 63 -4.90 20.20 -4.59
N GLY A 64 -6.14 19.69 -4.68
CA GLY A 64 -7.17 20.14 -5.62
C GLY A 64 -7.77 18.99 -6.43
N GLU A 65 -7.05 18.54 -7.47
CA GLU A 65 -7.57 17.61 -8.50
C GLU A 65 -7.59 16.13 -8.07
N TYR A 66 -6.99 15.79 -6.92
CA TYR A 66 -6.64 14.40 -6.55
C TYR A 66 -7.36 13.90 -5.28
N TYR A 67 -8.29 14.68 -4.71
CA TYR A 67 -8.87 14.41 -3.37
C TYR A 67 -9.77 13.16 -3.33
N ASN A 68 -10.29 12.72 -4.47
CA ASN A 68 -11.16 11.54 -4.62
C ASN A 68 -10.47 10.33 -5.25
N MET A 69 -9.14 10.37 -5.39
CA MET A 69 -8.44 9.24 -5.98
C MET A 69 -8.38 8.07 -5.02
N ASP A 70 -8.77 6.92 -5.53
CA ASP A 70 -8.58 5.64 -4.85
C ASP A 70 -7.08 5.42 -4.63
N ARG A 71 -6.67 5.39 -3.36
CA ARG A 71 -5.28 5.24 -2.96
C ARG A 71 -4.72 3.91 -3.42
N ASP A 72 -5.55 2.88 -3.46
CA ASP A 72 -5.17 1.54 -3.90
C ASP A 72 -4.91 1.54 -5.40
N ALA A 73 -5.74 2.24 -6.18
CA ALA A 73 -5.52 2.42 -7.62
C ALA A 73 -4.21 3.16 -7.92
N VAL A 74 -3.88 4.21 -7.17
CA VAL A 74 -2.60 4.92 -7.31
C VAL A 74 -1.42 4.03 -6.95
N ALA A 75 -1.53 3.27 -5.85
CA ALA A 75 -0.48 2.36 -5.42
C ALA A 75 -0.25 1.24 -6.47
N GLN A 76 -1.33 0.72 -7.06
CA GLN A 76 -1.26 -0.30 -8.11
C GLN A 76 -0.62 0.22 -9.40
N GLU A 77 -1.05 1.37 -9.90
CA GLU A 77 -0.47 2.00 -11.10
C GLU A 77 1.01 2.40 -10.89
N LEU A 78 1.34 2.84 -9.68
CA LEU A 78 2.71 3.12 -9.29
C LEU A 78 3.56 1.84 -9.26
N ALA A 79 3.04 0.76 -8.68
CA ALA A 79 3.70 -0.55 -8.70
C ALA A 79 3.92 -1.04 -10.14
N GLU A 80 2.92 -0.87 -11.02
CA GLU A 80 2.99 -1.19 -12.45
C GLU A 80 4.11 -0.46 -13.16
N SER A 81 4.17 0.85 -12.97
CA SER A 81 5.21 1.70 -13.57
C SER A 81 6.62 1.34 -13.08
N LEU A 82 6.73 0.76 -11.88
CA LEU A 82 8.00 0.39 -11.26
C LEU A 82 8.43 -1.06 -11.56
N ARG A 83 7.56 -1.93 -12.11
CA ARG A 83 7.90 -3.35 -12.41
C ARG A 83 9.12 -3.49 -13.33
N ASN A 84 9.33 -2.53 -14.23
CA ASN A 84 10.39 -2.58 -15.23
C ASN A 84 11.77 -2.15 -14.70
N LEU A 85 11.92 -1.89 -13.40
CA LEU A 85 13.18 -1.40 -12.83
C LEU A 85 14.27 -2.46 -12.66
N GLY A 86 13.98 -3.74 -12.94
CA GLY A 86 14.93 -4.83 -12.71
C GLY A 86 15.28 -5.03 -11.23
N ALA A 87 14.47 -4.45 -10.33
CA ALA A 87 14.59 -4.53 -8.88
C ALA A 87 13.30 -5.14 -8.31
N GLN A 88 13.40 -5.77 -7.14
CA GLN A 88 12.22 -6.21 -6.40
C GLN A 88 11.61 -4.98 -5.73
N VAL A 89 10.52 -4.47 -6.30
CA VAL A 89 9.83 -3.27 -5.80
C VAL A 89 8.56 -3.68 -5.05
N GLN A 90 8.44 -3.21 -3.81
CA GLN A 90 7.26 -3.35 -2.98
C GLN A 90 6.63 -1.97 -2.78
N VAL A 91 5.31 -1.88 -3.01
CA VAL A 91 4.51 -0.68 -2.78
C VAL A 91 3.46 -1.01 -1.74
N ASP A 92 3.66 -0.55 -0.51
CA ASP A 92 2.72 -0.78 0.58
C ASP A 92 1.82 0.44 0.73
N ALA A 93 0.52 0.28 0.49
CA ALA A 93 -0.47 1.28 0.88
C ALA A 93 -0.50 1.37 2.41
N CYS A 94 0.14 2.38 2.99
CA CYS A 94 0.22 2.54 4.44
C CYS A 94 -0.54 3.79 4.88
N TRP A 95 -1.42 3.66 5.88
CA TRP A 95 -1.97 4.82 6.59
C TRP A 95 -0.98 5.27 7.67
N PRO A 96 -0.75 6.58 7.92
CA PRO A 96 -1.39 7.78 7.35
C PRO A 96 -0.73 8.31 6.06
N GLY A 97 0.08 7.49 5.38
CA GLY A 97 0.66 7.80 4.07
C GLY A 97 -0.27 7.47 2.88
N VAL A 98 0.25 7.65 1.67
CA VAL A 98 -0.40 7.22 0.43
C VAL A 98 0.18 5.87 0.02
N ALA A 99 1.51 5.77 0.05
CA ALA A 99 2.26 4.53 -0.19
C ALA A 99 3.67 4.63 0.41
N ASP A 100 4.23 3.50 0.85
CA ASP A 100 5.67 3.34 1.05
C ASP A 100 6.23 2.52 -0.13
N ILE A 101 7.24 3.05 -0.80
CA ILE A 101 7.86 2.41 -1.96
C ILE A 101 9.24 1.94 -1.52
N THR A 102 9.46 0.64 -1.53
CA THR A 102 10.76 0.02 -1.25
C THR A 102 11.25 -0.72 -2.48
N ALA A 103 12.52 -0.55 -2.82
CA ALA A 103 13.19 -1.32 -3.87
C ALA A 103 14.46 -1.94 -3.32
N GLU A 104 14.67 -3.20 -3.69
CA GLU A 104 15.84 -3.98 -3.33
C GLU A 104 16.50 -4.54 -4.60
N TRP A 105 17.83 -4.48 -4.65
CA TRP A 105 18.62 -4.93 -5.80
C TRP A 105 19.94 -5.58 -5.36
N GLY A 106 20.50 -6.44 -6.20
CA GLY A 106 21.80 -7.07 -5.96
C GLY A 106 21.76 -8.33 -5.08
N GLN A 107 20.58 -8.79 -4.65
CA GLN A 107 20.40 -10.14 -4.14
C GLN A 107 19.82 -11.02 -5.26
N ALA A 108 20.32 -12.26 -5.39
CA ALA A 108 19.59 -13.31 -6.09
C ALA A 108 18.15 -13.34 -5.55
N PRO A 109 17.14 -13.73 -6.35
CA PRO A 109 15.77 -13.83 -5.85
C PRO A 109 15.73 -14.90 -4.76
N THR A 110 16.00 -14.52 -3.52
CA THR A 110 15.74 -15.33 -2.35
C THR A 110 14.24 -15.25 -2.16
N SER A 111 13.55 -16.07 -2.95
CA SER A 111 12.11 -16.37 -2.92
C SER A 111 11.15 -15.18 -3.17
N PRO A 112 9.91 -15.46 -3.62
CA PRO A 112 8.80 -14.50 -3.61
C PRO A 112 8.66 -13.85 -2.24
N PRO A 113 7.90 -12.74 -2.07
CA PRO A 113 7.56 -12.25 -0.75
C PRO A 113 6.90 -13.39 0.02
N GLU A 114 7.67 -14.08 0.87
CA GLU A 114 7.12 -14.74 2.02
C GLU A 114 6.57 -13.59 2.89
N ALA A 115 5.35 -13.16 2.56
CA ALA A 115 4.32 -13.39 3.55
C ALA A 115 4.58 -14.81 4.01
N LYS A 116 5.27 -14.99 5.15
CA LYS A 116 5.33 -16.29 5.81
C LYS A 116 3.92 -16.81 5.65
N ALA A 117 3.76 -17.86 4.84
CA ALA A 117 2.53 -18.60 4.81
C ALA A 117 2.45 -19.06 6.24
N THR A 118 1.70 -18.29 7.02
CA THR A 118 1.51 -18.53 8.42
C THR A 118 0.71 -19.80 8.35
N THR A 119 1.39 -20.93 8.49
CA THR A 119 0.83 -22.18 9.01
C THR A 119 0.36 -21.98 10.45
N GLY A 120 -0.04 -20.75 10.80
CA GLY A 120 -0.65 -20.36 12.03
C GLY A 120 -2.15 -20.53 11.88
N HIS A 121 -2.77 -20.82 13.01
CA HIS A 121 -4.21 -20.98 13.13
C HIS A 121 -4.96 -19.80 12.47
N VAL A 122 -6.01 -20.11 11.71
CA VAL A 122 -6.92 -19.12 11.12
C VAL A 122 -8.11 -18.99 12.05
N GLY A 123 -8.44 -17.76 12.44
CA GLY A 123 -9.55 -17.48 13.35
C GLY A 123 -10.23 -16.16 13.01
N SER A 124 -11.44 -15.96 13.56
CA SER A 124 -12.13 -14.68 13.46
C SER A 124 -11.50 -13.65 14.40
N CYS A 125 -11.08 -12.51 13.84
CA CYS A 125 -10.47 -11.44 14.63
C CYS A 125 -11.54 -10.61 15.36
N PRO A 126 -11.47 -10.41 16.68
CA PRO A 126 -12.46 -9.63 17.42
C PRO A 126 -12.41 -8.11 17.13
N ILE A 127 -11.38 -7.64 16.41
CA ILE A 127 -11.20 -6.22 16.07
C ILE A 127 -11.86 -5.91 14.72
N CYS A 128 -11.49 -6.64 13.67
CA CYS A 128 -12.00 -6.40 12.31
C CYS A 128 -13.12 -7.36 11.89
N MET A 129 -13.42 -8.38 12.70
CA MET A 129 -14.43 -9.43 12.43
C MET A 129 -14.15 -10.30 11.19
N GLU A 130 -12.95 -10.24 10.64
CA GLU A 130 -12.56 -11.04 9.47
C GLU A 130 -11.84 -12.33 9.91
N THR A 131 -12.05 -13.40 9.14
CA THR A 131 -11.39 -14.71 9.31
C THR A 131 -10.05 -14.71 8.59
N ARG A 132 -8.94 -14.68 9.35
CA ARG A 132 -7.56 -14.56 8.83
C ARG A 132 -6.56 -15.25 9.77
N PRO A 133 -5.29 -15.42 9.39
CA PRO A 133 -4.25 -15.90 10.29
C PRO A 133 -4.18 -15.04 11.57
N VAL A 134 -4.31 -15.70 12.72
CA VAL A 134 -4.30 -15.05 14.03
C VAL A 134 -2.98 -15.26 14.77
N VAL A 135 -2.62 -14.27 15.59
CA VAL A 135 -1.48 -14.30 16.52
C VAL A 135 -2.00 -14.27 17.94
N ALA A 136 -1.29 -14.93 18.87
CA ALA A 136 -1.59 -14.91 20.29
C ALA A 136 -0.84 -13.78 20.99
N LEU A 137 -1.55 -13.02 21.83
CA LEU A 137 -1.00 -11.90 22.59
C LEU A 137 -0.38 -12.39 23.89
N VAL A 138 0.92 -12.18 24.09
CA VAL A 138 1.66 -12.60 25.29
C VAL A 138 1.55 -11.52 26.37
N PRO A 139 1.23 -11.88 27.63
CA PRO A 139 1.13 -13.25 28.18
C PRO A 139 -0.31 -13.79 28.30
N CYS A 140 -1.31 -13.10 27.75
CA CYS A 140 -2.72 -13.45 28.00
C CYS A 140 -3.29 -14.57 27.11
N GLY A 141 -2.65 -14.89 25.99
CA GLY A 141 -3.06 -15.96 25.07
C GLY A 141 -4.21 -15.61 24.13
N HIS A 142 -4.90 -14.48 24.32
CA HIS A 142 -5.98 -14.06 23.42
C HIS A 142 -5.48 -13.79 22.00
N THR A 143 -6.31 -14.09 21.01
CA THR A 143 -5.92 -14.04 19.60
C THR A 143 -6.54 -12.86 18.85
N VAL A 144 -5.76 -12.28 17.93
CA VAL A 144 -6.18 -11.22 16.99
C VAL A 144 -5.49 -11.46 15.64
N CYS A 145 -5.99 -10.89 14.54
CA CYS A 145 -5.29 -11.03 13.26
C CYS A 145 -3.95 -10.26 13.26
N GLY A 146 -2.97 -10.77 12.51
CA GLY A 146 -1.64 -10.15 12.43
C GLY A 146 -1.66 -8.71 11.93
N THR A 147 -2.62 -8.36 11.06
CA THR A 147 -2.81 -6.99 10.57
C THR A 147 -3.23 -6.05 11.69
N CYS A 148 -4.31 -6.35 12.43
CA CYS A 148 -4.75 -5.51 13.54
C CYS A 148 -3.73 -5.42 14.67
N CYS A 149 -2.97 -6.50 14.92
CA CYS A 149 -1.90 -6.48 15.91
C CYS A 149 -0.82 -5.43 15.57
N ARG A 150 -0.43 -5.33 14.28
CA ARG A 150 0.58 -4.37 13.81
C ARG A 150 0.02 -2.96 13.66
N SER A 151 -1.21 -2.81 13.15
CA SER A 151 -1.82 -1.52 12.87
C SER A 151 -2.12 -0.69 14.12
N HIS A 152 -2.42 -1.34 15.26
CA HIS A 152 -2.85 -0.66 16.47
C HIS A 152 -1.76 -0.51 17.55
N ASP A 153 -0.51 -0.95 17.30
CA ASP A 153 0.57 -1.03 18.32
C ASP A 153 0.03 -1.51 19.67
N LEU A 154 -0.64 -2.67 19.68
CA LEU A 154 -1.44 -3.12 20.82
C LEU A 154 -0.57 -3.29 22.07
N ARG A 155 -0.59 -2.29 22.97
CA ARG A 155 0.05 -2.35 24.30
C ARG A 155 -0.82 -3.03 25.35
N GLN A 156 -2.12 -3.17 25.09
CA GLN A 156 -3.09 -3.85 25.94
C GLN A 156 -3.98 -4.76 25.11
N CYS A 157 -4.30 -5.93 25.66
CA CYS A 157 -5.19 -6.89 25.02
C CYS A 157 -6.62 -6.34 24.98
N PRO A 158 -7.31 -6.31 23.83
CA PRO A 158 -8.66 -5.78 23.73
C PRO A 158 -9.71 -6.65 24.46
N LEU A 159 -9.41 -7.93 24.67
CA LEU A 159 -10.33 -8.87 25.33
C LEU A 159 -10.23 -8.83 26.86
N CYS A 160 -9.02 -8.76 27.41
CA CYS A 160 -8.80 -8.85 28.86
C CYS A 160 -8.06 -7.66 29.47
N ARG A 161 -7.68 -6.66 28.67
CA ARG A 161 -6.96 -5.44 29.06
C ARG A 161 -5.59 -5.64 29.72
N ARG A 162 -5.09 -6.89 29.78
CA ARG A 162 -3.74 -7.19 30.26
C ARG A 162 -2.70 -6.57 29.31
N GLN A 163 -1.58 -6.09 29.87
CA GLN A 163 -0.49 -5.53 29.09
C GLN A 163 0.11 -6.58 28.15
N VAL A 164 0.31 -6.20 26.90
CA VAL A 164 0.89 -7.05 25.86
C VAL A 164 2.36 -6.72 25.76
N THR A 165 3.21 -7.74 25.88
CA THR A 165 4.66 -7.61 25.76
C THR A 165 5.16 -8.01 24.38
N THR A 166 4.54 -9.01 23.78
CA THR A 166 4.84 -9.49 22.43
C THR A 166 3.63 -10.24 21.86
N ALA A 167 3.67 -10.56 20.57
CA ALA A 167 2.70 -11.42 19.91
C ALA A 167 3.42 -12.55 19.19
N THR A 168 2.89 -13.77 19.30
CA THR A 168 3.49 -14.96 18.69
C THR A 168 2.50 -15.61 17.72
N GLU A 169 3.00 -16.10 16.60
CA GLU A 169 2.20 -16.96 15.72
C GLU A 169 1.82 -18.22 16.51
N GLY A 170 0.53 -18.61 16.47
CA GLY A 170 0.02 -19.74 17.23
C GLY A 170 0.59 -21.05 16.68
N LEU A 171 1.66 -21.56 17.28
CA LEU A 171 2.13 -22.94 17.18
C LEU A 171 1.21 -23.84 18.02
N PHE A 172 -0.04 -23.96 17.64
CA PHE A 172 -0.93 -24.97 18.20
C PHE A 172 -0.97 -26.13 17.20
N VAL A 173 -0.09 -27.10 17.43
CA VAL A 173 -0.06 -28.40 16.73
C VAL A 173 -1.16 -29.30 17.28
#